data_AF-A0A356MKD3-F1
#
_entry.id   AF-A0A356MKD3-F1
#
_cell.length_a   1.000
_cell.length_b   1.000
_cell.length_c   1.000
_cell.angle_alpha   90.00
_cell.angle_beta   90.00
_cell.angle_gamma   90.00
#
_symmetry.space_group_name_H-M   'P 1'
#
loop_
_entity.id
_entity.type
_entity.pdbx_description
1 polymer ?
#
loop_
_entity_poly.entity_id
_entity_poly.type
_entity_poly.pdbx_seq_one_letter_code
_entity_poly.pdbx_strand_id
1 'polypeptide(L)'
;MYQSIAFLGTIVLTLISLLIINKKDKAFSIYLKIITVVFCAIGFFRFMLSDSFIWVINGGYYSGTYYKSIDVLQSILRWGYYLNYAVLPMAVFFNNRIFRNIAIYFCLPFSILSTIFMGDFFKYFLDPMGRGLHLSATFRYIYFIIELILAMSIPLMVMFGYKHFFNIKDKKEWINYFCALPLVLLQMMPVYLPQSLLGYTGLVAKSFSMVHIVWLLITLLVIFGLYYFFRFKDYDTRYQVCVFLSIVLFFHYDSLYLMGFSIPRLPIQLCNLGAYFFLVAVVFRLKKFFDFTFIVNITGAAVAMLMPDIDGGVMGFWNIHFMFEHSLVVIVPALCMALRIFPRVNAKSIKYAFIGYSCYFMFCLISGTILNGFSAETGFKVNYFYIFDLKKAFDYFPFLRFTQNIYIRAGRFIVYPLFQLIIYLGFFGICLLFYWLVQSLYKMTDDHLQLRLSRIDLYEKITKKKSKAPRDFVD
;
A
#
# COMPACT_ATOMS: atom_id res chain seq x y z
N MET A 1 7.04 3.64 35.30
CA MET A 1 6.77 2.19 35.34
C MET A 1 6.74 1.58 33.94
N TYR A 2 5.84 2.00 33.06
CA TYR A 2 5.62 1.28 31.81
C TYR A 2 6.67 1.50 30.72
N GLN A 3 7.23 2.71 30.63
CA GLN A 3 8.40 2.97 29.81
C GLN A 3 9.55 2.03 30.22
N SER A 4 9.72 1.86 31.54
CA SER A 4 10.69 0.93 32.13
C SER A 4 10.42 -0.52 31.71
N ILE A 5 9.15 -0.94 31.64
CA ILE A 5 8.78 -2.29 31.14
C ILE A 5 9.17 -2.45 29.67
N ALA A 6 8.88 -1.46 28.82
CA ALA A 6 9.24 -1.52 27.40
C ALA A 6 10.78 -1.58 27.21
N PHE A 7 11.54 -0.74 27.92
CA PHE A 7 13.01 -0.78 27.86
C PHE A 7 13.58 -2.10 28.42
N LEU A 8 13.10 -2.56 29.58
CA LEU A 8 13.54 -3.82 30.18
C LEU A 8 13.21 -5.00 29.26
N GLY A 9 12.00 -5.04 28.71
CA GLY A 9 11.58 -6.06 27.75
C GLY A 9 12.44 -6.06 26.48
N THR A 10 12.81 -4.89 25.98
CA THR A 10 13.73 -4.74 24.84
C THR A 10 15.11 -5.30 25.16
N ILE A 11 15.67 -4.95 26.32
CA ILE A 11 16.98 -5.43 26.77
C ILE A 11 16.96 -6.95 26.91
N VAL A 12 15.96 -7.49 27.63
CA VAL A 12 15.80 -8.92 27.87
C VAL A 12 15.65 -9.68 26.55
N LEU A 13 14.73 -9.26 25.67
CA LEU A 13 14.53 -9.92 24.38
C LEU A 13 15.79 -9.88 23.52
N THR A 14 16.47 -8.73 23.44
CA THR A 14 17.69 -8.58 22.64
C THR A 14 18.83 -9.44 23.17
N LEU A 15 19.08 -9.41 24.48
CA LEU A 15 20.15 -10.21 25.11
C LEU A 15 19.88 -11.71 24.97
N ILE A 16 18.66 -12.16 25.26
CA ILE A 16 18.26 -13.56 25.09
C ILE A 16 18.48 -13.98 23.63
N SER A 17 18.08 -13.16 22.67
CA SER A 17 18.25 -13.46 21.24
C SER A 17 19.71 -13.56 20.82
N LEU A 18 20.58 -12.69 21.34
CA LEU A 18 22.02 -12.73 21.05
C LEU A 18 22.71 -13.92 21.75
N LEU A 19 22.27 -14.29 22.96
CA LEU A 19 22.82 -15.41 23.73
C LEU A 19 22.39 -16.78 23.17
N ILE A 20 21.11 -16.96 22.85
CA ILE A 20 20.55 -18.23 22.33
C ILE A 20 21.20 -18.61 20.99
N ILE A 21 21.72 -17.63 20.25
CA ILE A 21 22.08 -17.81 18.84
C ILE A 21 23.58 -17.69 18.57
N ASN A 22 24.40 -17.63 19.63
CA ASN A 22 25.85 -17.38 19.56
C ASN A 22 26.70 -18.48 18.86
N LYS A 23 26.10 -19.38 18.05
CA LYS A 23 26.81 -20.45 17.32
C LYS A 23 26.29 -20.80 15.91
N LYS A 24 25.19 -20.22 15.40
CA LYS A 24 24.67 -20.57 14.04
C LYS A 24 24.02 -19.38 13.32
N ASP A 25 24.75 -18.76 12.38
CA ASP A 25 24.29 -17.60 11.57
C ASP A 25 22.93 -17.84 10.88
N LYS A 26 22.69 -19.07 10.41
CA LYS A 26 21.41 -19.44 9.78
C LYS A 26 20.24 -19.44 10.77
N ALA A 27 20.45 -19.91 11.99
CA ALA A 27 19.40 -19.93 13.02
C ALA A 27 19.02 -18.49 13.41
N PHE A 28 20.01 -17.60 13.50
CA PHE A 28 19.79 -16.16 13.75
C PHE A 28 18.91 -15.53 12.69
N SER A 29 19.26 -15.74 11.43
CA SER A 29 18.52 -15.15 10.32
C SER A 29 17.08 -15.64 10.28
N ILE A 30 16.84 -16.94 10.54
CA ILE A 30 15.48 -17.51 10.60
C ILE A 30 14.69 -16.90 11.77
N TYR A 31 15.27 -16.87 12.96
CA TYR A 31 14.63 -16.31 14.15
C TYR A 31 14.25 -14.84 13.97
N LEU A 32 15.18 -14.03 13.47
CA LEU A 32 14.94 -12.60 13.22
C LEU A 32 13.84 -12.39 12.17
N LYS A 33 13.78 -13.23 11.13
CA LYS A 33 12.68 -13.21 10.15
C LYS A 33 11.34 -13.55 10.79
N ILE A 34 11.27 -14.58 11.65
CA ILE A 34 10.04 -14.95 12.36
C ILE A 34 9.56 -13.79 13.24
N ILE A 35 10.44 -13.22 14.06
CA ILE A 35 10.11 -12.06 14.90
C ILE A 35 9.62 -10.88 14.08
N THR A 36 10.25 -10.64 12.92
CA THR A 36 9.83 -9.54 12.02
C THR A 36 8.46 -9.80 11.42
N VAL A 37 8.12 -11.05 11.07
CA VAL A 37 6.78 -11.42 10.62
C VAL A 37 5.75 -11.24 11.73
N VAL A 38 6.07 -11.61 12.97
CA VAL A 38 5.22 -11.36 14.14
C VAL A 38 5.01 -9.86 14.33
N PHE A 39 6.06 -9.04 14.23
CA PHE A 39 5.96 -7.59 14.28
C PHE A 39 5.06 -7.03 13.17
N CYS A 40 5.20 -7.48 11.92
CA CYS A 40 4.33 -7.05 10.83
C CYS A 40 2.86 -7.46 11.06
N ALA A 41 2.60 -8.66 11.59
CA ALA A 41 1.25 -9.09 11.94
C ALA A 41 0.66 -8.23 13.07
N ILE A 42 1.48 -7.84 14.05
CA ILE A 42 1.09 -6.93 15.11
C ILE A 42 0.80 -5.52 14.53
N GLY A 43 1.63 -5.04 13.60
CA GLY A 43 1.39 -3.79 12.89
C GLY A 43 0.07 -3.81 12.13
N PHE A 44 -0.21 -4.88 11.39
CA PHE A 44 -1.48 -5.05 10.66
C PHE A 44 -2.69 -4.93 11.59
N PHE A 45 -2.69 -5.70 12.69
CA PHE A 45 -3.82 -5.69 13.61
C PHE A 45 -3.91 -4.38 14.41
N ARG A 46 -2.79 -3.66 14.64
CA ARG A 46 -2.81 -2.30 15.21
C ARG A 46 -3.72 -1.37 14.42
N PHE A 47 -3.62 -1.35 13.09
CA PHE A 47 -4.44 -0.46 12.26
C PHE A 47 -5.94 -0.70 12.39
N MET A 48 -6.34 -1.89 12.86
CA MET A 48 -7.73 -2.22 13.15
C MET A 48 -8.18 -1.80 14.55
N LEU A 49 -7.26 -1.52 15.48
CA LEU A 49 -7.61 -1.15 16.86
C LEU A 49 -8.10 0.30 16.95
N SER A 50 -8.99 0.54 17.91
CA SER A 50 -9.49 1.88 18.20
C SER A 50 -8.36 2.86 18.60
N ASP A 51 -8.26 3.96 17.85
CA ASP A 51 -7.36 5.10 18.10
C ASP A 51 -8.11 6.41 17.80
N SER A 52 -8.26 7.29 18.80
CA SER A 52 -9.03 8.54 18.62
C SER A 52 -8.23 9.64 17.93
N PHE A 53 -6.92 9.45 17.72
CA PHE A 53 -6.04 10.51 17.21
C PHE A 53 -6.55 11.09 15.88
N ILE A 54 -6.90 10.21 14.97
CA ILE A 54 -7.41 10.59 13.65
C ILE A 54 -8.80 11.24 13.76
N TRP A 55 -9.64 10.81 14.70
CA TRP A 55 -10.95 11.41 14.94
C TRP A 55 -10.82 12.86 15.46
N VAL A 56 -9.82 13.12 16.30
CA VAL A 56 -9.47 14.46 16.79
C VAL A 56 -9.01 15.36 15.64
N ILE A 57 -8.12 14.86 14.77
CA ILE A 57 -7.62 15.60 13.60
C ILE A 57 -8.75 15.92 12.61
N ASN A 58 -9.73 15.02 12.49
CA ASN A 58 -10.80 15.11 11.50
C ASN A 58 -12.04 15.87 11.97
N GLY A 59 -11.89 16.74 12.98
CA GLY A 59 -12.94 17.64 13.44
C GLY A 59 -14.06 16.98 14.24
N GLY A 60 -13.85 15.74 14.72
CA GLY A 60 -14.87 14.95 15.39
C GLY A 60 -15.39 15.50 16.72
N TYR A 61 -14.73 16.50 17.29
CA TYR A 61 -15.11 17.17 18.54
C TYR A 61 -15.50 18.64 18.37
N TYR A 62 -15.00 19.29 17.32
CA TYR A 62 -15.13 20.72 17.13
C TYR A 62 -15.16 21.00 15.65
N SER A 63 -16.23 21.67 15.22
CA SER A 63 -16.39 22.35 13.95
C SER A 63 -15.20 23.28 13.62
N GLY A 64 -14.08 22.69 13.19
CA GLY A 64 -12.95 23.40 12.57
C GLY A 64 -11.83 23.94 13.45
N THR A 65 -11.75 23.68 14.77
CA THR A 65 -10.87 24.53 15.62
C THR A 65 -10.21 23.88 16.85
N TYR A 66 -9.68 22.67 16.76
CA TYR A 66 -8.76 22.17 17.80
C TYR A 66 -7.54 21.47 17.21
N TYR A 67 -6.64 22.29 16.67
CA TYR A 67 -5.26 21.90 16.38
C TYR A 67 -4.37 22.44 17.51
N LYS A 68 -4.02 21.61 18.50
CA LYS A 68 -3.01 22.02 19.50
C LYS A 68 -1.63 21.68 18.95
N SER A 69 -0.60 22.47 19.29
CA SER A 69 0.78 22.21 18.86
C SER A 69 1.28 20.81 19.25
N ILE A 70 0.72 20.22 20.31
CA ILE A 70 1.02 18.85 20.73
C ILE A 70 0.53 17.79 19.73
N ASP A 71 -0.53 18.06 18.97
CA ASP A 71 -1.07 17.14 17.95
C ASP A 71 -0.15 17.08 16.72
N VAL A 72 0.52 18.19 16.39
CA VAL A 72 1.55 18.23 15.33
C VAL A 72 2.76 17.37 15.71
N LEU A 73 3.25 17.50 16.93
CA LEU A 73 4.37 16.69 17.42
C LEU A 73 4.02 15.20 17.44
N GLN A 74 2.81 14.86 17.89
CA GLN A 74 2.31 13.48 17.88
C GLN A 74 2.17 12.92 16.46
N SER A 75 1.74 13.73 15.50
CA SER A 75 1.69 13.34 14.09
C SER A 75 3.08 13.01 13.54
N ILE A 76 4.09 13.83 13.84
CA ILE A 76 5.49 13.61 13.41
C ILE A 76 6.05 12.35 14.09
N LEU A 77 5.82 12.18 15.38
CA LEU A 77 6.25 11.01 16.14
C LEU A 77 5.65 9.72 15.57
N ARG A 78 4.35 9.71 15.31
CA ARG A 78 3.62 8.58 14.71
C ARG A 78 4.10 8.30 13.29
N TRP A 79 4.35 9.34 12.49
CA TRP A 79 4.91 9.19 11.15
C TRP A 79 6.28 8.48 11.18
N GLY A 80 7.21 8.98 11.98
CA GLY A 80 8.53 8.34 12.09
C GLY A 80 8.45 6.92 12.64
N TYR A 81 7.51 6.64 13.56
CA TYR A 81 7.26 5.29 14.05
C TYR A 81 6.67 4.36 12.98
N TYR A 82 5.75 4.83 12.14
CA TYR A 82 5.11 4.03 11.08
C TYR A 82 6.11 3.49 10.06
N LEU A 83 7.27 4.13 9.89
CA LEU A 83 8.33 3.61 9.02
C LEU A 83 8.80 2.21 9.44
N ASN A 84 8.70 1.85 10.72
CA ASN A 84 9.08 0.52 11.20
C ASN A 84 8.36 -0.59 10.42
N TYR A 85 7.07 -0.41 10.09
CA TYR A 85 6.26 -1.42 9.43
C TYR A 85 6.75 -1.79 8.03
N ALA A 86 7.41 -0.86 7.32
CA ALA A 86 8.00 -1.12 6.00
C ALA A 86 9.52 -1.33 6.06
N VAL A 87 10.24 -0.59 6.90
CA VAL A 87 11.72 -0.62 6.91
C VAL A 87 12.26 -1.88 7.59
N LEU A 88 11.68 -2.32 8.71
CA LEU A 88 12.16 -3.51 9.43
C LEU A 88 12.09 -4.79 8.60
N PRO A 89 10.97 -5.14 7.94
CA PRO A 89 10.96 -6.29 7.03
C PRO A 89 11.99 -6.14 5.92
N MET A 90 12.18 -4.94 5.36
CA MET A 90 13.19 -4.74 4.31
C MET A 90 14.62 -4.95 4.83
N ALA A 91 14.95 -4.46 6.02
CA ALA A 91 16.28 -4.57 6.63
C ALA A 91 16.66 -6.02 7.01
N VAL A 92 15.66 -6.84 7.36
CA VAL A 92 15.84 -8.23 7.81
C VAL A 92 15.81 -9.22 6.65
N PHE A 93 14.87 -9.06 5.71
CA PHE A 93 14.68 -10.02 4.61
C PHE A 93 15.66 -9.79 3.46
N PHE A 94 16.18 -8.56 3.30
CA PHE A 94 17.11 -8.22 2.23
C PHE A 94 18.46 -7.75 2.78
N ASN A 95 19.53 -8.13 2.08
CA ASN A 95 20.87 -7.66 2.39
C ASN A 95 21.11 -6.26 1.79
N ASN A 96 20.40 -5.26 2.31
CA ASN A 96 20.48 -3.89 1.81
C ASN A 96 20.94 -2.94 2.92
N ARG A 97 22.13 -2.33 2.73
CA ARG A 97 22.72 -1.39 3.70
C ARG A 97 21.83 -0.17 3.95
N ILE A 98 21.11 0.33 2.94
CA ILE A 98 20.25 1.51 3.06
C ILE A 98 19.12 1.24 4.06
N PHE A 99 18.38 0.15 3.87
CA PHE A 99 17.28 -0.20 4.78
C PHE A 99 17.78 -0.55 6.19
N ARG A 100 18.94 -1.22 6.32
CA ARG A 100 19.56 -1.46 7.63
C ARG A 100 19.99 -0.18 8.32
N ASN A 101 20.55 0.77 7.58
CA ASN A 101 20.91 2.09 8.11
C ASN A 101 19.66 2.85 8.57
N ILE A 102 18.59 2.88 7.79
CA ILE A 102 17.33 3.53 8.20
C ILE A 102 16.74 2.82 9.43
N ALA A 103 16.76 1.48 9.49
CA ALA A 103 16.28 0.73 10.65
C ALA A 103 17.01 1.12 11.95
N ILE A 104 18.35 1.20 11.91
CA ILE A 104 19.18 1.44 13.09
C ILE A 104 19.26 2.92 13.46
N TYR A 105 19.43 3.82 12.49
CA TYR A 105 19.73 5.22 12.73
C TYR A 105 18.53 6.16 12.61
N PHE A 106 17.38 5.65 12.17
CA PHE A 106 16.13 6.41 12.16
C PHE A 106 15.01 5.69 12.93
N CYS A 107 14.68 4.46 12.55
CA CYS A 107 13.54 3.75 13.16
C CYS A 107 13.76 3.45 14.65
N LEU A 108 14.95 2.99 15.05
CA LEU A 108 15.26 2.75 16.46
C LEU A 108 15.17 4.04 17.31
N PRO A 109 15.83 5.17 16.94
CA PRO A 109 15.62 6.44 17.64
C PRO A 109 14.15 6.86 17.74
N PHE A 110 13.37 6.72 16.66
CA PHE A 110 11.94 7.05 16.71
C PHE A 110 11.13 6.11 17.60
N SER A 111 11.44 4.80 17.63
CA SER A 111 10.81 3.86 18.58
C SER A 111 11.17 4.18 20.03
N ILE A 112 12.40 4.64 20.30
CA ILE A 112 12.81 5.13 21.62
C ILE A 112 12.03 6.40 21.99
N LEU A 113 11.93 7.37 21.07
CA LEU A 113 11.12 8.57 21.26
C LEU A 113 9.65 8.22 21.50
N SER A 114 9.08 7.28 20.74
CA SER A 114 7.71 6.80 20.95
C SER A 114 7.51 6.16 22.31
N THR A 115 8.54 5.50 22.85
CA THR A 115 8.53 4.95 24.21
C THR A 115 8.59 6.09 25.24
N ILE A 116 9.44 7.10 25.05
CA ILE A 116 9.54 8.26 25.95
C ILE A 116 8.21 9.04 25.98
N PHE A 117 7.61 9.30 24.82
CA PHE A 117 6.34 10.04 24.70
C PHE A 117 5.10 9.12 24.72
N MET A 118 5.23 7.90 25.23
CA MET A 118 4.16 6.90 25.23
C MET A 118 2.90 7.36 25.99
N GLY A 119 3.05 8.22 27.02
CA GLY A 119 1.91 8.79 27.75
C GLY A 119 0.97 9.59 26.85
N ASP A 120 1.53 10.44 25.99
CA ASP A 120 0.77 11.23 25.02
C ASP A 120 0.16 10.34 23.94
N PHE A 121 0.89 9.30 23.50
CA PHE A 121 0.37 8.33 22.55
C PHE A 121 -0.88 7.62 23.10
N PHE A 122 -0.83 7.20 24.37
CA PHE A 122 -1.93 6.51 25.04
C PHE A 122 -3.15 7.37 25.30
N LYS A 123 -2.99 8.69 25.42
CA LYS A 123 -4.13 9.62 25.52
C LYS A 123 -5.13 9.39 24.40
N TYR A 124 -4.65 9.20 23.17
CA TYR A 124 -5.50 8.96 22.00
C TYR A 124 -5.76 7.47 21.77
N PHE A 125 -4.73 6.63 21.97
CA PHE A 125 -4.87 5.23 21.64
C PHE A 125 -5.75 4.44 22.61
N LEU A 126 -5.87 4.86 23.87
CA LEU A 126 -6.75 4.21 24.85
C LEU A 126 -8.13 4.86 24.92
N ASP A 127 -8.29 6.02 24.28
CA ASP A 127 -9.54 6.77 24.23
C ASP A 127 -10.69 5.89 23.69
N PRO A 128 -11.85 5.87 24.35
CA PRO A 128 -13.03 5.17 23.85
C PRO A 128 -13.65 5.80 22.60
N MET A 129 -13.27 7.02 22.22
CA MET A 129 -13.81 7.74 21.05
C MET A 129 -13.20 7.30 19.71
N GLY A 130 -12.12 6.51 19.72
CA GLY A 130 -11.62 5.89 18.48
C GLY A 130 -12.66 4.95 17.87
N ARG A 131 -12.60 4.74 16.55
CA ARG A 131 -13.68 4.05 15.82
C ARG A 131 -13.31 2.65 15.32
N GLY A 132 -12.09 2.21 15.58
CA GLY A 132 -11.62 0.86 15.26
C GLY A 132 -12.26 -0.21 16.14
N LEU A 133 -11.72 -1.42 16.12
CA LEU A 133 -12.10 -2.51 17.01
C LEU A 133 -11.89 -2.10 18.46
N HIS A 134 -12.99 -2.06 19.21
CA HIS A 134 -13.00 -1.72 20.64
C HIS A 134 -12.63 -2.96 21.47
N LEU A 135 -11.34 -3.09 21.75
CA LEU A 135 -10.83 -4.01 22.77
C LEU A 135 -10.56 -3.26 24.08
N SER A 136 -10.45 -4.02 25.17
CA SER A 136 -10.20 -3.45 26.49
C SER A 136 -8.95 -2.55 26.48
N ALA A 137 -8.97 -1.48 27.27
CA ALA A 137 -7.83 -0.58 27.39
C ALA A 137 -6.57 -1.36 27.80
N THR A 138 -6.68 -2.30 28.73
CA THR A 138 -5.59 -3.19 29.16
C THR A 138 -5.02 -4.04 28.03
N PHE A 139 -5.85 -4.59 27.15
CA PHE A 139 -5.35 -5.34 25.99
C PHE A 139 -4.57 -4.43 25.05
N ARG A 140 -5.18 -3.31 24.63
CA ARG A 140 -4.55 -2.31 23.75
C ARG A 140 -3.22 -1.83 24.33
N TYR A 141 -3.20 -1.60 25.64
CA TYR A 141 -2.03 -1.21 26.39
C TYR A 141 -0.86 -2.20 26.26
N ILE A 142 -1.09 -3.46 26.63
CA ILE A 142 -0.08 -4.54 26.56
C ILE A 142 0.38 -4.73 25.12
N TYR A 143 -0.56 -4.68 24.19
CA TYR A 143 -0.32 -4.82 22.76
C TYR A 143 0.69 -3.81 22.23
N PHE A 144 0.51 -2.52 22.54
CA PHE A 144 1.42 -1.47 22.11
C PHE A 144 2.82 -1.59 22.75
N ILE A 145 2.90 -2.05 24.00
CA ILE A 145 4.21 -2.32 24.64
C ILE A 145 4.95 -3.44 23.92
N ILE A 146 4.27 -4.55 23.59
CA ILE A 146 4.88 -5.66 22.84
C ILE A 146 5.38 -5.14 21.48
N GLU A 147 4.56 -4.34 20.81
CA GLU A 147 4.91 -3.73 19.54
C GLU A 147 6.18 -2.84 19.64
N LEU A 148 6.26 -1.97 20.64
CA LEU A 148 7.44 -1.13 20.91
C LEU A 148 8.69 -1.95 21.22
N ILE A 149 8.56 -3.01 22.04
CA ILE A 149 9.66 -3.93 22.36
C ILE A 149 10.23 -4.51 21.07
N LEU A 150 9.36 -5.02 20.18
CA LEU A 150 9.78 -5.60 18.90
C LEU A 150 10.41 -4.55 17.98
N ALA A 151 9.80 -3.36 17.88
CA ALA A 151 10.29 -2.27 17.04
C ALA A 151 11.67 -1.74 17.48
N MET A 152 12.01 -1.84 18.76
CA MET A 152 13.36 -1.52 19.26
C MET A 152 14.33 -2.71 19.17
N SER A 153 13.87 -3.92 19.49
CA SER A 153 14.73 -5.11 19.49
C SER A 153 15.19 -5.52 18.09
N ILE A 154 14.34 -5.44 17.07
CA ILE A 154 14.71 -5.87 15.70
C ILE A 154 15.91 -5.07 15.14
N PRO A 155 15.93 -3.72 15.16
CA PRO A 155 17.11 -2.96 14.76
C PRO A 155 18.38 -3.28 15.57
N LEU A 156 18.26 -3.47 16.89
CA LEU A 156 19.40 -3.86 17.73
C LEU A 156 19.94 -5.24 17.34
N MET A 157 19.06 -6.19 17.05
CA MET A 157 19.43 -7.50 16.53
C MET A 157 20.10 -7.40 15.16
N VAL A 158 19.62 -6.53 14.25
CA VAL A 158 20.29 -6.26 12.97
C VAL A 158 21.69 -5.69 13.21
N MET A 159 21.83 -4.71 14.11
CA MET A 159 23.09 -4.05 14.42
C MET A 159 24.11 -5.02 15.02
N PHE A 160 23.76 -5.74 16.09
CA PHE A 160 24.69 -6.60 16.80
C PHE A 160 24.83 -8.00 16.18
N GLY A 161 23.72 -8.57 15.73
CA GLY A 161 23.70 -9.93 15.16
C GLY A 161 24.30 -10.02 13.76
N TYR A 162 23.98 -9.06 12.88
CA TYR A 162 24.65 -8.96 11.56
C TYR A 162 25.92 -8.09 11.59
N LYS A 163 26.31 -7.57 12.77
CA LYS A 163 27.45 -6.64 12.94
C LYS A 163 27.39 -5.47 11.97
N HIS A 164 26.17 -4.98 11.72
CA HIS A 164 25.92 -3.91 10.75
C HIS A 164 26.09 -2.55 11.42
N PHE A 165 27.07 -1.79 10.95
CA PHE A 165 27.35 -0.43 11.41
C PHE A 165 27.49 0.54 10.22
N PHE A 166 27.09 1.78 10.46
CA PHE A 166 27.24 2.86 9.49
C PHE A 166 28.72 3.14 9.22
N ASN A 167 29.12 3.13 7.96
CA ASN A 167 30.48 3.54 7.60
C ASN A 167 30.57 5.07 7.49
N ILE A 168 30.92 5.72 8.60
CA ILE A 168 31.01 7.19 8.69
C ILE A 168 32.01 7.77 7.67
N LYS A 169 33.04 7.00 7.29
CA LYS A 169 34.07 7.43 6.33
C LYS A 169 33.62 7.31 4.87
N ASP A 170 32.56 6.55 4.57
CA ASP A 170 32.08 6.37 3.21
C ASP A 170 31.06 7.45 2.82
N LYS A 171 31.49 8.39 1.98
CA LYS A 171 30.61 9.44 1.42
C LYS A 171 29.41 8.87 0.67
N LYS A 172 29.55 7.73 -0.02
CA LYS A 172 28.43 7.11 -0.74
C LYS A 172 27.37 6.60 0.23
N GLU A 173 27.77 6.10 1.39
CA GLU A 173 26.85 5.64 2.41
C GLU A 173 25.98 6.78 2.95
N TRP A 174 26.60 7.93 3.22
CA TRP A 174 25.89 9.17 3.59
C TRP A 174 24.90 9.64 2.52
N ILE A 175 25.34 9.72 1.26
CA ILE A 175 24.47 10.15 0.15
C ILE A 175 23.28 9.20 0.02
N ASN A 176 23.52 7.89 0.01
CA ASN A 176 22.44 6.91 -0.11
C ASN A 176 21.45 7.00 1.05
N TYR A 177 21.93 7.19 2.28
CA TYR A 177 21.08 7.35 3.45
C TYR A 177 20.22 8.63 3.36
N PHE A 178 20.83 9.78 3.13
CA PHE A 178 20.11 11.07 3.10
C PHE A 178 19.24 11.25 1.86
N CYS A 179 19.52 10.58 0.74
CA CYS A 179 18.63 10.57 -0.42
C CYS A 179 17.47 9.59 -0.21
N ALA A 180 17.70 8.42 0.38
CA ALA A 180 16.65 7.40 0.53
C ALA A 180 15.68 7.74 1.68
N LEU A 181 16.17 8.25 2.81
CA LEU A 181 15.34 8.50 3.99
C LEU A 181 14.14 9.44 3.70
N PRO A 182 14.29 10.60 3.04
CA PRO A 182 13.15 11.46 2.69
C PRO A 182 12.14 10.77 1.77
N LEU A 183 12.61 9.93 0.83
CA LEU A 183 11.72 9.18 -0.06
C LEU A 183 10.95 8.10 0.70
N VAL A 184 11.60 7.38 1.61
CA VAL A 184 10.95 6.38 2.47
C VAL A 184 9.94 7.05 3.41
N LEU A 185 10.30 8.20 3.97
CA LEU A 185 9.41 9.03 4.80
C LEU A 185 8.17 9.45 4.01
N LEU A 186 8.35 10.02 2.82
CA LEU A 186 7.26 10.47 1.96
C LEU A 186 6.32 9.32 1.60
N GLN A 187 6.87 8.15 1.25
CA GLN A 187 6.07 6.98 0.90
C GLN A 187 5.30 6.42 2.11
N MET A 188 5.88 6.44 3.31
CA MET A 188 5.22 5.97 4.55
C MET A 188 4.45 7.07 5.29
N MET A 189 4.18 8.20 4.64
CA MET A 189 3.45 9.31 5.24
C MET A 189 2.02 8.89 5.63
N PRO A 190 1.60 9.00 6.91
CA PRO A 190 0.22 8.71 7.27
C PRO A 190 -0.76 9.62 6.55
N VAL A 191 -1.91 9.08 6.15
CA VAL A 191 -2.97 9.82 5.43
C VAL A 191 -3.43 11.10 6.14
N TYR A 192 -3.45 11.09 7.48
CA TYR A 192 -3.83 12.25 8.29
C TYR A 192 -2.74 13.32 8.37
N LEU A 193 -1.49 13.03 7.97
CA LEU A 193 -0.37 13.96 8.17
C LEU A 193 -0.52 15.27 7.37
N PRO A 194 -0.92 15.27 6.07
CA PRO A 194 -1.14 16.52 5.34
C PRO A 194 -2.17 17.41 6.02
N GLN A 195 -3.32 16.84 6.40
CA GLN A 195 -4.33 17.54 7.18
C GLN A 195 -3.77 18.05 8.51
N SER A 196 -2.89 17.26 9.13
CA SER A 196 -2.33 17.61 10.42
C SER A 196 -1.32 18.73 10.41
N LEU A 197 -0.61 18.90 9.31
CA LEU A 197 0.42 19.93 9.19
C LEU A 197 -0.15 21.19 8.55
N LEU A 198 -1.12 21.05 7.65
CA LEU A 198 -1.61 22.13 6.79
C LEU A 198 -3.06 22.53 7.07
N GLY A 199 -3.79 21.77 7.89
CA GLY A 199 -5.21 21.97 8.16
C GLY A 199 -6.12 21.56 7.01
N TYR A 200 -7.39 21.96 7.09
CA TYR A 200 -8.37 21.77 6.02
C TYR A 200 -8.15 22.77 4.90
N THR A 201 -8.12 22.28 3.65
CA THR A 201 -8.06 23.13 2.47
C THR A 201 -9.43 23.20 1.79
N GLY A 202 -9.80 24.37 1.25
CA GLY A 202 -11.02 24.52 0.42
C GLY A 202 -10.87 23.95 -1.00
N LEU A 203 -9.71 23.38 -1.33
CA LEU A 203 -9.41 22.85 -2.65
C LEU A 203 -10.04 21.46 -2.81
N VAL A 204 -10.96 21.28 -3.77
CA VAL A 204 -11.62 20.00 -4.01
C VAL A 204 -11.05 19.31 -5.25
N ALA A 205 -10.63 18.06 -5.12
CA ALA A 205 -10.11 17.25 -6.23
C ALA A 205 -11.24 16.61 -7.06
N LYS A 206 -12.24 17.40 -7.47
CA LYS A 206 -13.30 16.92 -8.38
C LYS A 206 -12.72 16.38 -9.69
N SER A 207 -13.44 15.48 -10.35
CA SER A 207 -13.09 14.96 -11.66
C SER A 207 -12.67 16.07 -12.62
N PHE A 208 -11.49 15.91 -13.21
CA PHE A 208 -10.83 16.86 -14.12
C PHE A 208 -10.61 18.30 -13.60
N SER A 209 -10.69 18.54 -12.30
CA SER A 209 -10.24 19.81 -11.72
C SER A 209 -8.71 19.94 -11.84
N MET A 210 -8.16 21.16 -11.73
CA MET A 210 -6.71 21.38 -11.79
C MET A 210 -5.95 20.57 -10.74
N VAL A 211 -6.50 20.47 -9.51
CA VAL A 211 -5.89 19.67 -8.43
C VAL A 211 -5.84 18.20 -8.81
N HIS A 212 -6.93 17.68 -9.38
CA HIS A 212 -7.00 16.30 -9.84
C HIS A 212 -6.02 16.03 -10.99
N ILE A 213 -5.94 16.92 -11.99
CA ILE A 213 -5.00 16.80 -13.11
C ILE A 213 -3.55 16.79 -12.61
N VAL A 214 -3.20 17.70 -11.70
CA VAL A 214 -1.87 17.75 -11.09
C VAL A 214 -1.56 16.43 -10.38
N TRP A 215 -2.52 15.84 -9.67
CA TRP A 215 -2.32 14.55 -9.00
C TRP A 215 -2.08 13.39 -9.98
N LEU A 216 -2.84 13.35 -11.08
CA LEU A 216 -2.62 12.36 -12.16
C LEU A 216 -1.22 12.51 -12.75
N LEU A 217 -0.78 13.74 -13.01
CA LEU A 217 0.57 14.03 -13.50
C LEU A 217 1.65 13.59 -12.50
N ILE A 218 1.48 13.88 -11.21
CA ILE A 218 2.39 13.41 -10.15
C ILE A 218 2.47 11.89 -10.15
N THR A 219 1.33 11.19 -10.27
CA THR A 219 1.30 9.72 -10.32
C THR A 219 2.13 9.19 -11.48
N LEU A 220 1.96 9.75 -12.68
CA LEU A 220 2.75 9.38 -13.86
C LEU A 220 4.24 9.69 -13.68
N LEU A 221 4.57 10.88 -13.16
CA LEU A 221 5.95 11.28 -12.91
C LEU A 221 6.65 10.36 -11.91
N VAL A 222 5.94 9.88 -10.89
CA VAL A 222 6.48 8.90 -9.93
C VAL A 222 6.80 7.57 -10.63
N ILE A 223 5.92 7.06 -11.50
CA ILE A 223 6.17 5.83 -12.27
C ILE A 223 7.41 6.01 -13.15
N PHE A 224 7.47 7.08 -13.94
CA PHE A 224 8.60 7.32 -14.85
C PHE A 224 9.90 7.60 -14.09
N GLY A 225 9.85 8.36 -13.00
CA GLY A 225 10.98 8.66 -12.15
C GLY A 225 11.57 7.39 -11.54
N LEU A 226 10.74 6.58 -10.88
CA LEU A 226 11.18 5.31 -10.29
C LEU A 226 11.71 4.34 -11.35
N TYR A 227 11.03 4.21 -12.49
CA TYR A 227 11.54 3.41 -13.61
C TYR A 227 12.92 3.90 -14.06
N TYR A 228 13.11 5.21 -14.28
CA TYR A 228 14.37 5.77 -14.75
C TYR A 228 15.53 5.52 -13.78
N PHE A 229 15.29 5.68 -12.47
CA PHE A 229 16.31 5.44 -11.44
C PHE A 229 16.68 3.97 -11.28
N PHE A 230 15.72 3.04 -11.46
CA PHE A 230 15.92 1.62 -11.15
C PHE A 230 16.11 0.70 -12.37
N ARG A 231 15.82 1.15 -13.61
CA ARG A 231 15.87 0.29 -14.82
C ARG A 231 17.23 -0.35 -15.11
N PHE A 232 18.32 0.28 -14.69
CA PHE A 232 19.69 -0.23 -14.89
C PHE A 232 20.28 -0.91 -13.65
N LYS A 233 19.47 -1.05 -12.59
CA LYS A 233 19.89 -1.77 -11.38
C LYS A 233 19.72 -3.28 -11.58
N ASP A 234 20.45 -4.04 -10.79
CA ASP A 234 20.33 -5.49 -10.74
C ASP A 234 18.89 -5.92 -10.37
N TYR A 235 18.56 -7.19 -10.63
CA TYR A 235 17.24 -7.74 -10.35
C TYR A 235 16.86 -7.61 -8.87
N ASP A 236 17.79 -7.86 -7.95
CA ASP A 236 17.50 -7.85 -6.51
C ASP A 236 17.15 -6.45 -6.02
N THR A 237 17.88 -5.43 -6.47
CA THR A 237 17.57 -4.02 -6.16
C THR A 237 16.20 -3.62 -6.70
N ARG A 238 15.88 -3.98 -7.96
CA ARG A 238 14.56 -3.70 -8.55
C ARG A 238 13.44 -4.41 -7.79
N TYR A 239 13.65 -5.67 -7.42
CA TYR A 239 12.71 -6.48 -6.67
C TYR A 239 12.45 -5.89 -5.28
N GLN A 240 13.50 -5.44 -4.59
CA GLN A 240 13.40 -4.81 -3.27
C GLN A 240 12.53 -3.55 -3.29
N VAL A 241 12.64 -2.71 -4.32
CA VAL A 241 11.79 -1.52 -4.46
C VAL A 241 10.33 -1.90 -4.64
N CYS A 242 10.04 -2.89 -5.48
CA CYS A 242 8.68 -3.38 -5.67
C CYS A 242 8.10 -4.00 -4.40
N VAL A 243 8.89 -4.76 -3.64
CA VAL A 243 8.46 -5.31 -2.33
C VAL A 243 8.20 -4.19 -1.35
N PHE A 244 9.10 -3.22 -1.22
CA PHE A 244 8.93 -2.06 -0.33
C PHE A 244 7.64 -1.30 -0.65
N LEU A 245 7.42 -0.93 -1.92
CA LEU A 245 6.20 -0.20 -2.30
C LEU A 245 4.93 -1.04 -2.11
N SER A 246 5.00 -2.37 -2.24
CA SER A 246 3.87 -3.25 -1.95
C SER A 246 3.53 -3.28 -0.46
N ILE A 247 4.55 -3.25 0.41
CA ILE A 247 4.35 -3.14 1.87
C ILE A 247 3.78 -1.77 2.23
N VAL A 248 4.27 -0.69 1.60
CA VAL A 248 3.73 0.66 1.75
C VAL A 248 2.24 0.68 1.38
N LEU A 249 1.88 0.16 0.20
CA LEU A 249 0.49 0.08 -0.27
C LEU A 249 -0.41 -0.67 0.72
N PHE A 250 0.05 -1.82 1.23
CA PHE A 250 -0.68 -2.61 2.22
C PHE A 250 -0.99 -1.81 3.50
N PHE A 251 0.02 -1.21 4.12
CA PHE A 251 -0.19 -0.46 5.36
C PHE A 251 -0.96 0.85 5.16
N HIS A 252 -0.79 1.51 4.00
CA HIS A 252 -1.59 2.68 3.64
C HIS A 252 -3.06 2.34 3.53
N TYR A 253 -3.37 1.23 2.87
CA TYR A 253 -4.74 0.75 2.80
C TYR A 253 -5.30 0.48 4.21
N ASP A 254 -4.56 -0.25 5.05
CA ASP A 254 -5.02 -0.60 6.40
C ASP A 254 -5.23 0.62 7.31
N SER A 255 -4.55 1.74 7.04
CA SER A 255 -4.78 2.99 7.75
C SER A 255 -6.22 3.50 7.69
N LEU A 256 -7.02 3.06 6.70
CA LEU A 256 -8.47 3.30 6.61
C LEU A 256 -9.20 2.85 7.89
N TYR A 257 -8.81 1.72 8.47
CA TYR A 257 -9.50 1.13 9.62
C TYR A 257 -9.37 1.96 10.90
N LEU A 258 -8.42 2.90 10.94
CA LEU A 258 -8.32 3.86 12.03
C LEU A 258 -9.51 4.84 12.08
N MET A 259 -10.17 5.10 10.94
CA MET A 259 -11.44 5.86 10.88
C MET A 259 -12.68 5.03 11.21
N GLY A 260 -12.49 3.72 11.27
CA GLY A 260 -13.40 2.80 11.90
C GLY A 260 -13.67 1.56 11.08
N PHE A 261 -13.82 0.47 11.82
CA PHE A 261 -14.04 -0.85 11.27
C PHE A 261 -15.55 -1.07 11.08
N SER A 262 -15.99 -1.24 9.83
CA SER A 262 -17.38 -1.55 9.53
C SER A 262 -17.48 -2.51 8.36
N ILE A 263 -18.58 -3.25 8.29
CA ILE A 263 -18.81 -4.24 7.23
C ILE A 263 -18.69 -3.61 5.82
N PRO A 264 -19.30 -2.45 5.52
CA PRO A 264 -19.14 -1.81 4.21
C PRO A 264 -17.68 -1.43 3.87
N ARG A 265 -16.81 -1.32 4.87
CA ARG A 265 -15.39 -0.91 4.73
C ARG A 265 -14.41 -2.07 4.72
N LEU A 266 -14.88 -3.32 4.76
CA LEU A 266 -14.03 -4.49 4.58
C LEU A 266 -13.26 -4.41 3.24
N PRO A 267 -12.10 -5.07 3.12
CA PRO A 267 -11.24 -4.98 1.94
C PRO A 267 -11.75 -5.84 0.77
N ILE A 268 -13.06 -5.78 0.53
CA ILE A 268 -13.76 -6.53 -0.51
C ILE A 268 -13.97 -5.64 -1.74
N GLN A 269 -13.83 -4.32 -1.60
CA GLN A 269 -13.72 -3.45 -2.77
C GLN A 269 -12.50 -3.84 -3.60
N LEU A 270 -12.62 -3.79 -4.93
CA LEU A 270 -11.62 -4.32 -5.84
C LEU A 270 -10.22 -3.73 -5.55
N CYS A 271 -10.08 -2.40 -5.65
CA CYS A 271 -8.80 -1.69 -5.39
C CYS A 271 -8.17 -2.07 -4.04
N ASN A 272 -8.99 -2.09 -2.99
CA ASN A 272 -8.60 -2.47 -1.63
C ASN A 272 -8.04 -3.89 -1.56
N LEU A 273 -8.75 -4.85 -2.18
CA LEU A 273 -8.30 -6.23 -2.27
C LEU A 273 -6.98 -6.33 -3.07
N GLY A 274 -6.81 -5.46 -4.05
CA GLY A 274 -5.58 -5.27 -4.81
C GLY A 274 -4.36 -4.99 -3.95
N ALA A 275 -4.49 -4.16 -2.89
CA ALA A 275 -3.40 -3.86 -1.97
C ALA A 275 -2.82 -5.14 -1.30
N TYR A 276 -3.69 -6.04 -0.84
CA TYR A 276 -3.29 -7.33 -0.26
C TYR A 276 -2.73 -8.28 -1.31
N PHE A 277 -3.41 -8.40 -2.44
CA PHE A 277 -3.00 -9.34 -3.49
C PHE A 277 -1.68 -8.95 -4.14
N PHE A 278 -1.36 -7.65 -4.26
CA PHE A 278 -0.05 -7.23 -4.75
C PHE A 278 1.06 -7.59 -3.78
N LEU A 279 0.89 -7.35 -2.48
CA LEU A 279 1.88 -7.77 -1.48
C LEU A 279 2.14 -9.28 -1.57
N VAL A 280 1.06 -10.09 -1.56
CA VAL A 280 1.16 -11.55 -1.69
C VAL A 280 1.80 -11.95 -3.01
N ALA A 281 1.37 -11.36 -4.13
CA ALA A 281 1.90 -11.69 -5.45
C ALA A 281 3.40 -11.39 -5.55
N VAL A 282 3.86 -10.24 -5.08
CA VAL A 282 5.26 -9.82 -5.14
C VAL A 282 6.12 -10.65 -4.19
N VAL A 283 5.73 -10.80 -2.92
CA VAL A 283 6.51 -11.53 -1.90
C VAL A 283 6.66 -13.02 -2.25
N PHE A 284 5.57 -13.67 -2.67
CA PHE A 284 5.58 -15.09 -3.03
C PHE A 284 5.82 -15.35 -4.53
N ARG A 285 6.04 -14.31 -5.33
CA ARG A 285 6.28 -14.37 -6.78
C ARG A 285 5.19 -15.13 -7.55
N LEU A 286 3.94 -14.94 -7.14
CA LEU A 286 2.78 -15.65 -7.71
C LEU A 286 2.28 -14.96 -8.98
N LYS A 287 2.84 -15.35 -10.14
CA LYS A 287 2.47 -14.76 -11.45
C LYS A 287 0.95 -14.73 -11.70
N LYS A 288 0.22 -15.79 -11.33
CA LYS A 288 -1.23 -15.87 -11.57
C LYS A 288 -2.00 -14.80 -10.79
N PHE A 289 -1.62 -14.57 -9.53
CA PHE A 289 -2.18 -13.49 -8.71
C PHE A 289 -1.78 -12.14 -9.29
N PHE A 290 -0.51 -11.98 -9.66
CA PHE A 290 -0.04 -10.76 -10.31
C PHE A 290 -0.82 -10.45 -11.59
N ASP A 291 -1.06 -11.42 -12.48
CA ASP A 291 -1.80 -11.22 -13.73
C ASP A 291 -3.24 -10.75 -13.47
N PHE A 292 -3.92 -11.36 -12.51
CA PHE A 292 -5.25 -10.92 -12.07
C PHE A 292 -5.20 -9.48 -11.56
N THR A 293 -4.32 -9.19 -10.60
CA THR A 293 -4.26 -7.88 -9.98
C THR A 293 -3.80 -6.80 -10.96
N PHE A 294 -2.86 -7.11 -11.85
CA PHE A 294 -2.40 -6.20 -12.90
C PHE A 294 -3.51 -5.86 -13.89
N ILE A 295 -4.24 -6.85 -14.43
CA ILE A 295 -5.27 -6.57 -15.45
C ILE A 295 -6.53 -5.98 -14.81
N VAL A 296 -7.01 -6.58 -13.72
CA VAL A 296 -8.32 -6.27 -13.13
C VAL A 296 -8.23 -5.10 -12.17
N ASN A 297 -7.31 -5.12 -11.21
CA ASN A 297 -7.21 -4.06 -10.19
C ASN A 297 -6.65 -2.75 -10.75
N ILE A 298 -5.63 -2.77 -11.61
CA ILE A 298 -5.15 -1.51 -12.23
C ILE A 298 -6.25 -0.88 -13.06
N THR A 299 -7.02 -1.68 -13.82
CA THR A 299 -8.15 -1.14 -14.60
C THR A 299 -9.17 -0.47 -13.69
N GLY A 300 -9.56 -1.14 -12.59
CA GLY A 300 -10.47 -0.56 -11.60
C GLY A 300 -9.92 0.72 -10.96
N ALA A 301 -8.66 0.70 -10.53
CA ALA A 301 -8.00 1.85 -9.91
C ALA A 301 -7.83 3.01 -10.91
N ALA A 302 -7.46 2.74 -12.16
CA ALA A 302 -7.33 3.76 -13.19
C ALA A 302 -8.67 4.43 -13.51
N VAL A 303 -9.77 3.67 -13.59
CA VAL A 303 -11.12 4.22 -13.76
C VAL A 303 -11.52 5.08 -12.56
N ALA A 304 -11.29 4.58 -11.34
CA ALA A 304 -11.57 5.32 -10.11
C ALA A 304 -10.72 6.60 -9.98
N MET A 305 -9.45 6.55 -10.40
CA MET A 305 -8.60 7.72 -10.47
C MET A 305 -9.08 8.72 -11.51
N LEU A 306 -9.56 8.30 -12.69
CA LEU A 306 -10.05 9.22 -13.71
C LEU A 306 -11.40 9.86 -13.33
N MET A 307 -12.21 9.15 -12.54
CA MET A 307 -13.52 9.57 -12.09
C MET A 307 -13.63 9.48 -10.55
N PRO A 308 -12.88 10.32 -9.82
CA PRO A 308 -12.84 10.24 -8.36
C PRO A 308 -14.20 10.61 -7.76
N ASP A 309 -14.72 9.73 -6.92
CA ASP A 309 -15.97 9.92 -6.16
C ASP A 309 -15.64 10.50 -4.77
N ILE A 310 -15.13 11.73 -4.76
CA ILE A 310 -14.66 12.40 -3.55
C ILE A 310 -15.34 13.76 -3.36
N ASP A 311 -15.74 14.02 -2.11
CA ASP A 311 -16.33 15.28 -1.67
C ASP A 311 -15.43 15.94 -0.60
N GLY A 312 -15.40 17.27 -0.57
CA GLY A 312 -14.64 18.05 0.43
C GLY A 312 -13.18 18.35 0.07
N GLY A 313 -12.43 18.91 1.02
CA GLY A 313 -11.06 19.37 0.81
C GLY A 313 -10.07 18.24 0.48
N VAL A 314 -9.13 18.47 -0.44
CA VAL A 314 -8.17 17.47 -0.92
C VAL A 314 -7.28 16.95 0.18
N MET A 315 -6.96 17.79 1.18
CA MET A 315 -6.14 17.40 2.33
C MET A 315 -6.94 16.63 3.38
N GLY A 316 -8.26 16.50 3.23
CA GLY A 316 -9.08 15.71 4.13
C GLY A 316 -8.68 14.25 4.08
N PHE A 317 -8.70 13.57 5.23
CA PHE A 317 -8.28 12.18 5.37
C PHE A 317 -8.83 11.26 4.28
N TRP A 318 -10.14 11.31 4.02
CA TRP A 318 -10.77 10.43 3.02
C TRP A 318 -10.26 10.67 1.61
N ASN A 319 -9.98 11.94 1.27
CA ASN A 319 -9.57 12.34 -0.06
C ASN A 319 -8.09 12.01 -0.28
N ILE A 320 -7.22 12.27 0.71
CA ILE A 320 -5.82 11.80 0.66
C ILE A 320 -5.76 10.28 0.62
N HIS A 321 -6.56 9.57 1.43
CA HIS A 321 -6.58 8.12 1.43
C HIS A 321 -6.92 7.60 0.04
N PHE A 322 -8.03 8.07 -0.53
CA PHE A 322 -8.48 7.69 -1.86
C PHE A 322 -7.39 7.97 -2.90
N MET A 323 -6.90 9.20 -2.97
CA MET A 323 -5.96 9.61 -4.01
C MET A 323 -4.60 8.90 -3.90
N PHE A 324 -4.08 8.74 -2.69
CA PHE A 324 -2.77 8.12 -2.46
C PHE A 324 -2.81 6.60 -2.64
N GLU A 325 -3.82 5.92 -2.09
CA GLU A 325 -3.98 4.47 -2.21
C GLU A 325 -4.19 4.07 -3.67
N HIS A 326 -5.09 4.76 -4.40
CA HIS A 326 -5.33 4.45 -5.81
C HIS A 326 -4.11 4.73 -6.67
N SER A 327 -3.36 5.80 -6.39
CA SER A 327 -2.07 6.05 -7.05
C SER A 327 -1.10 4.88 -6.85
N LEU A 328 -0.98 4.35 -5.62
CA LEU A 328 -0.09 3.22 -5.35
C LEU A 328 -0.56 1.91 -6.00
N VAL A 329 -1.88 1.65 -6.05
CA VAL A 329 -2.45 0.49 -6.76
C VAL A 329 -2.13 0.53 -8.25
N VAL A 330 -1.94 1.70 -8.85
CA VAL A 330 -1.47 1.86 -10.23
C VAL A 330 0.07 1.79 -10.32
N ILE A 331 0.79 2.52 -9.45
CA ILE A 331 2.25 2.66 -9.49
C ILE A 331 2.95 1.32 -9.28
N VAL A 332 2.61 0.59 -8.20
CA VAL A 332 3.30 -0.64 -7.79
C VAL A 332 3.35 -1.67 -8.92
N PRO A 333 2.22 -2.07 -9.52
CA PRO A 333 2.23 -3.10 -10.54
C PRO A 333 2.70 -2.62 -11.90
N ALA A 334 2.48 -1.36 -12.26
CA ALA A 334 3.10 -0.76 -13.45
C ALA A 334 4.63 -0.85 -13.35
N LEU A 335 5.20 -0.53 -12.19
CA LEU A 335 6.64 -0.66 -11.94
C LEU A 335 7.11 -2.11 -11.94
N CYS A 336 6.36 -3.03 -11.32
CA CYS A 336 6.70 -4.46 -11.34
C CYS A 336 6.84 -4.99 -12.77
N MET A 337 5.99 -4.53 -13.70
CA MET A 337 6.10 -4.87 -15.12
C MET A 337 7.24 -4.13 -15.82
N ALA A 338 7.32 -2.81 -15.65
CA ALA A 338 8.33 -1.98 -16.31
C ALA A 338 9.76 -2.37 -15.92
N LEU A 339 9.96 -2.76 -14.66
CA LEU A 339 11.24 -3.23 -14.12
C LEU A 339 11.49 -4.73 -14.35
N ARG A 340 10.59 -5.42 -15.06
CA ARG A 340 10.69 -6.86 -15.39
C ARG A 340 10.79 -7.77 -14.15
N ILE A 341 10.09 -7.43 -13.08
CA ILE A 341 9.96 -8.30 -11.90
C ILE A 341 9.02 -9.47 -12.20
N PHE A 342 7.95 -9.17 -12.94
CA PHE A 342 7.09 -10.19 -13.53
C PHE A 342 7.28 -10.23 -15.04
N PRO A 343 7.14 -11.42 -15.65
CA PRO A 343 7.12 -11.54 -17.11
C PRO A 343 5.94 -10.78 -17.70
N ARG A 344 6.11 -10.32 -18.95
CA ARG A 344 5.07 -9.62 -19.72
C ARG A 344 3.73 -10.37 -19.68
N VAL A 345 2.64 -9.62 -19.61
CA VAL A 345 1.29 -10.19 -19.71
C VAL A 345 1.11 -10.81 -21.08
N ASN A 346 0.40 -11.93 -21.16
CA ASN A 346 0.15 -12.66 -22.40
C ASN A 346 -1.30 -13.18 -22.44
N ALA A 347 -1.67 -13.93 -23.48
CA ALA A 347 -3.04 -14.45 -23.61
C ALA A 347 -3.46 -15.36 -22.43
N LYS A 348 -2.51 -16.07 -21.78
CA LYS A 348 -2.81 -16.85 -20.56
C LYS A 348 -3.13 -15.95 -19.37
N SER A 349 -2.53 -14.76 -19.29
CA SER A 349 -2.86 -13.75 -18.27
C SER A 349 -4.34 -13.35 -18.34
N ILE A 350 -4.93 -13.25 -19.54
CA ILE A 350 -6.38 -12.97 -19.69
C ILE A 350 -7.22 -14.08 -19.05
N LYS A 351 -6.86 -15.36 -19.26
CA LYS A 351 -7.56 -16.48 -18.64
C LYS A 351 -7.51 -16.40 -17.11
N TYR A 352 -6.35 -16.08 -16.54
CA TYR A 352 -6.22 -15.91 -15.09
C TYR A 352 -7.00 -14.69 -14.57
N ALA A 353 -6.98 -13.57 -15.30
CA ALA A 353 -7.77 -12.40 -14.99
C ALA A 353 -9.28 -12.69 -15.04
N PHE A 354 -9.74 -13.41 -16.06
CA PHE A 354 -11.14 -13.82 -16.20
C PHE A 354 -11.60 -14.70 -15.04
N ILE A 355 -10.84 -15.76 -14.72
CA ILE A 355 -11.19 -16.66 -13.62
C ILE A 355 -11.17 -15.91 -12.29
N GLY A 356 -10.11 -15.14 -12.01
CA GLY A 356 -9.99 -14.36 -10.78
C GLY A 356 -11.12 -13.34 -10.64
N TYR A 357 -11.45 -12.63 -11.73
CA TYR A 357 -12.54 -11.65 -11.75
C TYR A 357 -13.90 -12.31 -11.56
N SER A 358 -14.13 -13.47 -12.18
CA SER A 358 -15.37 -14.23 -12.01
C SER A 358 -15.56 -14.69 -10.56
N CYS A 359 -14.52 -15.25 -9.95
CA CYS A 359 -14.56 -15.63 -8.54
C CYS A 359 -14.80 -14.42 -7.63
N TYR A 360 -14.09 -13.32 -7.87
CA TYR A 360 -14.25 -12.06 -7.13
C TYR A 360 -15.67 -11.49 -7.27
N PHE A 361 -16.19 -11.41 -8.50
CA PHE A 361 -17.51 -10.86 -8.78
C PHE A 361 -18.61 -11.70 -8.12
N MET A 362 -18.52 -13.03 -8.23
CA MET A 362 -19.45 -13.93 -7.55
C MET A 362 -19.38 -13.79 -6.03
N PHE A 363 -18.18 -13.60 -5.48
CA PHE A 363 -18.02 -13.34 -4.05
C PHE A 363 -18.70 -12.02 -3.64
N CYS A 364 -18.49 -10.92 -4.37
CA CYS A 364 -19.15 -9.64 -4.13
C CYS A 364 -20.67 -9.73 -4.26
N LEU A 365 -21.14 -10.50 -5.24
CA LEU A 365 -22.56 -10.76 -5.47
C LEU A 365 -23.18 -11.46 -4.26
N ILE A 366 -22.63 -12.62 -3.88
CA ILE A 366 -23.16 -13.44 -2.78
C ILE A 366 -23.09 -12.67 -1.46
N SER A 367 -21.91 -12.14 -1.13
CA SER A 367 -21.71 -11.39 0.11
C SER A 367 -22.58 -10.14 0.16
N GLY A 368 -22.64 -9.34 -0.91
CA GLY A 368 -23.47 -8.15 -0.97
C GLY A 368 -24.97 -8.47 -0.89
N THR A 369 -25.45 -9.55 -1.53
CA THR A 369 -26.84 -9.99 -1.39
C THR A 369 -27.17 -10.38 0.04
N ILE A 370 -26.32 -11.21 0.67
CA ILE A 370 -26.52 -11.66 2.05
C ILE A 370 -26.51 -10.45 2.99
N LEU A 371 -25.45 -9.65 2.95
CA LEU A 371 -25.24 -8.52 3.86
C LEU A 371 -26.30 -7.43 3.69
N ASN A 372 -26.71 -7.10 2.45
CA ASN A 372 -27.81 -6.17 2.22
C ASN A 372 -29.16 -6.74 2.65
N GLY A 373 -29.36 -8.07 2.59
CA GLY A 373 -30.57 -8.70 3.13
C GLY A 373 -30.73 -8.44 4.63
N PHE A 374 -29.64 -8.45 5.39
CA PHE A 374 -29.62 -8.13 6.83
C PHE A 374 -29.56 -6.62 7.13
N SER A 375 -29.50 -5.76 6.11
CA SER A 375 -29.40 -4.31 6.26
C SER A 375 -30.55 -3.70 7.06
N ALA A 376 -31.78 -4.23 6.89
CA ALA A 376 -32.96 -3.73 7.60
C ALA A 376 -32.88 -3.87 9.13
N GLU A 377 -32.12 -4.85 9.64
CA GLU A 377 -31.95 -5.09 11.08
C GLU A 377 -30.72 -4.37 11.66
N THR A 378 -29.77 -4.02 10.80
CA THR A 378 -28.42 -3.60 11.20
C THR A 378 -28.07 -2.17 10.77
N GLY A 379 -28.86 -1.57 9.88
CA GLY A 379 -28.71 -0.21 9.39
C GLY A 379 -27.56 0.02 8.39
N PHE A 380 -26.76 -0.99 8.05
CA PHE A 380 -25.64 -0.83 7.09
C PHE A 380 -26.01 -1.27 5.68
N LYS A 381 -25.55 -0.55 4.66
CA LYS A 381 -25.69 -0.92 3.23
C LYS A 381 -24.31 -1.24 2.65
N VAL A 382 -24.19 -2.39 2.01
CA VAL A 382 -22.96 -2.86 1.39
C VAL A 382 -23.05 -2.68 -0.12
N ASN A 383 -21.99 -2.14 -0.71
CA ASN A 383 -21.93 -1.90 -2.15
C ASN A 383 -20.56 -2.23 -2.74
N TYR A 384 -20.09 -3.45 -2.48
CA TYR A 384 -18.84 -3.92 -3.08
C TYR A 384 -18.95 -3.92 -4.61
N PHE A 385 -17.93 -3.40 -5.26
CA PHE A 385 -17.83 -3.29 -6.71
C PHE A 385 -19.01 -2.54 -7.38
N TYR A 386 -19.74 -1.74 -6.61
CA TYR A 386 -20.88 -0.93 -7.07
C TYR A 386 -22.06 -1.71 -7.70
N ILE A 387 -22.13 -3.04 -7.52
CA ILE A 387 -23.14 -3.89 -8.17
C ILE A 387 -24.55 -3.80 -7.56
N PHE A 388 -24.72 -3.04 -6.47
CA PHE A 388 -26.00 -2.79 -5.80
C PHE A 388 -26.39 -1.29 -5.78
N ASP A 389 -25.61 -0.42 -6.42
CA ASP A 389 -25.90 1.01 -6.54
C ASP A 389 -26.44 1.38 -7.91
N LEU A 390 -27.70 1.00 -8.11
CA LEU A 390 -28.46 1.28 -9.32
C LEU A 390 -28.52 2.77 -9.63
N LYS A 391 -28.61 3.63 -8.60
CA LYS A 391 -28.74 5.08 -8.78
C LYS A 391 -27.51 5.63 -9.48
N LYS A 392 -26.31 5.39 -8.93
CA LYS A 392 -25.06 5.85 -9.57
C LYS A 392 -24.93 5.31 -10.99
N ALA A 393 -25.23 4.04 -11.21
CA ALA A 393 -25.15 3.46 -12.55
C ALA A 393 -26.13 4.10 -13.53
N PHE A 394 -27.36 4.41 -13.11
CA PHE A 394 -28.37 5.05 -13.96
C PHE A 394 -28.18 6.54 -14.17
N ASP A 395 -27.47 7.21 -13.27
CA ASP A 395 -27.06 8.61 -13.45
C ASP A 395 -26.03 8.72 -14.58
N TYR A 396 -25.08 7.77 -14.67
CA TYR A 396 -24.09 7.72 -15.76
C TYR A 396 -24.62 7.04 -17.04
N PHE A 397 -25.46 6.01 -16.90
CA PHE A 397 -25.97 5.21 -18.01
C PHE A 397 -27.51 5.07 -17.92
N PRO A 398 -28.27 6.14 -18.28
CA PRO A 398 -29.73 6.14 -18.14
C PRO A 398 -30.43 5.03 -18.93
N PHE A 399 -29.83 4.58 -20.03
CA PHE A 399 -30.35 3.49 -20.84
C PHE A 399 -30.37 2.14 -20.10
N LEU A 400 -29.66 1.98 -18.97
CA LEU A 400 -29.70 0.77 -18.16
C LEU A 400 -30.92 0.71 -17.22
N ARG A 401 -31.75 1.76 -17.12
CA ARG A 401 -32.90 1.76 -16.20
C ARG A 401 -33.86 0.60 -16.40
N PHE A 402 -34.00 0.06 -17.62
CA PHE A 402 -34.87 -1.10 -17.86
C PHE A 402 -34.44 -2.35 -17.07
N THR A 403 -33.16 -2.47 -16.70
CA THR A 403 -32.63 -3.62 -15.98
C THR A 403 -33.12 -3.70 -14.53
N GLN A 404 -33.57 -2.57 -13.95
CA GLN A 404 -34.06 -2.53 -12.57
C GLN A 404 -35.33 -3.37 -12.36
N ASN A 405 -36.12 -3.53 -13.42
CA ASN A 405 -37.37 -4.28 -13.40
C ASN A 405 -37.13 -5.80 -13.46
N ILE A 406 -35.90 -6.23 -13.75
CA ILE A 406 -35.51 -7.63 -13.81
C ILE A 406 -34.73 -7.95 -12.53
N TYR A 407 -35.46 -8.32 -11.48
CA TYR A 407 -34.89 -8.70 -10.19
C TYR A 407 -35.45 -10.04 -9.70
N ILE A 408 -34.63 -10.74 -8.92
CA ILE A 408 -35.03 -11.94 -8.19
C ILE A 408 -35.10 -11.56 -6.72
N ARG A 409 -36.23 -11.83 -6.07
CA ARG A 409 -36.43 -11.61 -4.64
C ARG A 409 -36.74 -12.94 -3.95
N ALA A 410 -35.94 -13.28 -2.96
CA ALA A 410 -36.18 -14.40 -2.06
C ALA A 410 -36.24 -13.85 -0.62
N GLY A 411 -37.45 -13.59 -0.12
CA GLY A 411 -37.64 -12.89 1.16
C GLY A 411 -36.98 -11.50 1.14
N ARG A 412 -36.00 -11.29 2.02
CA ARG A 412 -35.21 -10.04 2.15
C ARG A 412 -34.02 -9.94 1.20
N PHE A 413 -33.70 -11.01 0.46
CA PHE A 413 -32.55 -11.06 -0.44
C PHE A 413 -32.98 -10.64 -1.85
N ILE A 414 -32.29 -9.64 -2.41
CA ILE A 414 -32.58 -9.08 -3.74
C ILE A 414 -31.33 -9.16 -4.61
N VAL A 415 -31.53 -9.59 -5.86
CA VAL A 415 -30.49 -9.70 -6.90
C VAL A 415 -31.03 -9.08 -8.19
N TYR A 416 -30.19 -8.35 -8.92
CA TYR A 416 -30.53 -7.72 -10.20
C TYR A 416 -29.72 -8.38 -11.32
N PRO A 417 -30.07 -9.62 -11.73
CA PRO A 417 -29.18 -10.46 -12.54
C PRO A 417 -28.77 -9.83 -13.86
N LEU A 418 -29.70 -9.19 -14.59
CA LEU A 418 -29.34 -8.54 -15.85
C LEU A 418 -28.42 -7.33 -15.65
N PHE A 419 -28.73 -6.48 -14.67
CA PHE A 419 -27.89 -5.32 -14.32
C PHE A 419 -26.47 -5.78 -13.97
N GLN A 420 -26.36 -6.77 -13.09
CA GLN A 420 -25.10 -7.29 -12.60
C GLN A 420 -24.31 -7.99 -13.71
N LEU A 421 -24.98 -8.72 -14.62
CA LEU A 421 -24.34 -9.30 -15.80
C LEU A 421 -23.78 -8.22 -16.73
N ILE A 422 -24.51 -7.13 -16.95
CA ILE A 422 -24.03 -6.00 -17.77
C ILE A 422 -22.82 -5.34 -17.13
N ILE A 423 -22.83 -5.11 -15.82
CA ILE A 423 -21.66 -4.56 -15.10
C ILE A 423 -20.46 -5.50 -15.21
N TYR A 424 -20.68 -6.82 -15.04
CA TYR A 424 -19.64 -7.83 -15.17
C TYR A 424 -19.00 -7.82 -16.57
N LEU A 425 -19.82 -7.91 -17.62
CA LEU A 425 -19.35 -7.93 -19.01
C LEU A 425 -18.70 -6.60 -19.41
N GLY A 426 -19.30 -5.49 -19.00
CA GLY A 426 -18.80 -4.14 -19.29
C GLY A 426 -17.42 -3.92 -18.69
N PHE A 427 -17.25 -4.21 -17.40
CA PHE A 427 -15.96 -4.05 -16.75
C PHE A 427 -14.89 -5.01 -17.29
N PHE A 428 -15.24 -6.27 -17.53
CA PHE A 428 -14.29 -7.22 -18.15
C PHE A 428 -13.92 -6.78 -19.58
N GLY A 429 -14.84 -6.19 -20.32
CA GLY A 429 -14.57 -5.54 -21.61
C GLY A 429 -13.52 -4.43 -21.49
N ILE A 430 -13.61 -3.57 -20.48
CA ILE A 430 -12.58 -2.54 -20.20
C ILE A 430 -11.24 -3.21 -19.85
N CYS A 431 -11.24 -4.30 -19.09
CA CYS A 431 -10.02 -5.05 -18.79
C CYS A 431 -9.35 -5.62 -20.07
N LEU A 432 -10.14 -6.08 -21.05
CA LEU A 432 -9.64 -6.53 -22.35
C LEU A 432 -9.05 -5.37 -23.16
N LEU A 433 -9.69 -4.19 -23.14
CA LEU A 433 -9.15 -2.97 -23.76
C LEU A 433 -7.82 -2.56 -23.12
N PHE A 434 -7.73 -2.60 -21.79
CA PHE A 434 -6.50 -2.33 -21.06
C PHE A 434 -5.40 -3.34 -21.43
N TYR A 435 -5.72 -4.63 -21.48
CA TYR A 435 -4.76 -5.65 -21.94
C TYR A 435 -4.27 -5.36 -23.37
N TRP A 436 -5.17 -5.02 -24.29
CA TRP A 436 -4.82 -4.69 -25.67
C TRP A 436 -3.92 -3.44 -25.76
N LEU A 437 -4.20 -2.41 -24.96
CA LEU A 437 -3.35 -1.24 -24.84
C LEU A 437 -1.94 -1.63 -24.38
N VAL A 438 -1.82 -2.46 -23.35
CA VAL A 438 -0.53 -2.95 -22.84
C VAL A 438 0.23 -3.76 -23.91
N GLN A 439 -0.44 -4.65 -24.63
CA GLN A 439 0.17 -5.39 -25.75
C GLN A 439 0.67 -4.45 -26.85
N SER A 440 -0.10 -3.42 -27.16
CA SER A 440 0.26 -2.42 -28.16
C SER A 440 1.52 -1.65 -27.75
N LEU A 441 1.62 -1.27 -26.47
CA LEU A 441 2.83 -0.63 -25.91
C LEU A 441 4.05 -1.56 -25.95
N TYR A 442 3.89 -2.87 -25.71
CA TYR A 442 4.98 -3.84 -25.87
C TYR A 442 5.45 -3.92 -27.30
N LYS A 443 4.52 -4.04 -28.26
CA LYS A 443 4.86 -4.08 -29.68
C LYS A 443 5.62 -2.83 -30.11
N MET A 444 5.14 -1.64 -29.73
CA MET A 444 5.83 -0.37 -30.02
C MET A 444 7.25 -0.32 -29.44
N THR A 445 7.43 -0.87 -28.24
CA THR A 445 8.75 -0.92 -27.58
C THR A 445 9.70 -1.89 -28.30
N ASP A 446 9.19 -3.05 -28.70
CA ASP A 446 9.98 -4.07 -29.41
C ASP A 446 10.36 -3.59 -30.82
N ASP A 447 9.43 -2.96 -31.55
CA ASP A 447 9.68 -2.34 -32.85
C ASP A 447 10.76 -1.24 -32.74
N HIS A 448 10.68 -0.39 -31.70
CA HIS A 448 11.69 0.64 -31.45
C HIS A 448 13.06 0.07 -31.12
N LEU A 449 13.11 -1.01 -30.33
CA LEU A 449 14.36 -1.71 -30.01
C LEU A 449 14.97 -2.33 -31.28
N GLN A 450 14.17 -3.00 -32.11
CA GLN A 450 14.62 -3.58 -33.38
C GLN A 450 15.18 -2.51 -34.32
N LEU A 451 14.51 -1.36 -34.45
CA LEU A 451 15.01 -0.22 -35.24
C LEU A 451 16.34 0.33 -34.71
N ARG A 452 16.55 0.31 -33.40
CA ARG A 452 17.82 0.76 -32.80
C ARG A 452 18.95 -0.23 -33.08
N LEU A 453 18.67 -1.54 -32.94
CA LEU A 453 19.63 -2.59 -33.23
C LEU A 453 20.02 -2.60 -34.71
N SER A 454 19.06 -2.47 -35.63
CA SER A 454 19.33 -2.42 -37.06
C SER A 454 20.17 -1.21 -37.48
N ARG A 455 19.97 -0.04 -36.83
CA ARG A 455 20.82 1.14 -37.01
C ARG A 455 22.25 0.90 -36.51
N ILE A 456 22.42 0.20 -35.38
CA ILE A 456 23.75 -0.15 -34.85
C ILE A 456 24.45 -1.10 -35.83
N ASP A 457 23.77 -2.15 -36.27
CA ASP A 457 24.33 -3.12 -37.22
C ASP A 457 24.72 -2.45 -38.54
N LEU A 458 23.90 -1.52 -39.05
CA LEU A 458 24.23 -0.73 -40.23
C LEU A 458 25.47 0.14 -40.01
N TYR A 459 25.59 0.80 -38.86
CA TYR A 459 26.76 1.61 -38.51
C TYR A 459 28.03 0.75 -38.40
N GLU A 460 27.96 -0.42 -37.77
CA GLU A 460 29.09 -1.37 -37.69
C GLU A 460 29.53 -1.84 -39.08
N LYS A 461 28.57 -2.11 -39.98
CA LYS A 461 28.84 -2.47 -41.38
C LYS A 461 29.53 -1.34 -42.14
N ILE A 462 29.06 -0.11 -42.00
CA ILE A 462 29.62 1.06 -42.72
C ILE A 462 31.01 1.43 -42.19
N THR A 463 31.19 1.46 -40.87
CA THR A 463 32.42 1.96 -40.25
C THR A 463 33.50 0.90 -40.03
N LYS A 464 33.17 -0.38 -40.22
CA LYS A 464 34.00 -1.55 -39.83
C LYS A 464 34.47 -1.50 -38.37
N LYS A 465 33.85 -0.66 -37.53
CA LYS A 465 34.14 -0.53 -36.10
C LYS A 465 32.99 -1.13 -35.31
N LYS A 466 33.30 -2.06 -34.41
CA LYS A 466 32.31 -2.57 -33.44
C LYS A 466 31.85 -1.44 -32.55
N SER A 467 30.54 -1.26 -32.48
CA SER A 467 29.86 -0.31 -31.61
C SER A 467 29.82 -0.88 -30.19
N LYS A 468 30.18 -0.05 -29.18
CA LYS A 468 30.01 -0.38 -27.75
C LYS A 468 28.54 -0.22 -27.31
N ALA A 469 27.57 -0.63 -28.13
CA ALA A 469 26.18 -0.58 -27.71
C ALA A 469 25.93 -1.68 -26.66
N PRO A 470 25.29 -1.36 -25.52
CA PRO A 470 24.89 -2.37 -24.56
C PRO A 470 23.84 -3.27 -25.21
N ARG A 471 24.22 -4.52 -25.50
CA ARG A 471 23.32 -5.56 -26.05
C ARG A 471 22.39 -6.15 -24.98
N ASP A 472 22.52 -5.68 -23.75
CA ASP A 472 21.89 -6.24 -22.55
C ASP A 472 20.38 -6.01 -22.44
N PHE A 473 19.75 -5.41 -23.46
CA PHE A 473 18.29 -5.16 -23.50
C PHE A 473 17.48 -6.23 -24.24
N VAL A 474 18.15 -7.25 -24.81
CA VAL A 474 17.54 -8.19 -25.77
C VAL A 474 16.77 -9.34 -25.14
N ASP A 475 16.85 -9.58 -23.82
CA ASP A 475 16.07 -10.64 -23.13
C ASP A 475 14.99 -10.12 -22.18
#